data_AF-A0A2G0WB94-F1
#
_entry.id   AF-A0A2G0WB94-F1
#
_cell.length_a   1.000
_cell.length_b   1.000
_cell.length_c   1.000
_cell.angle_alpha   90.00
_cell.angle_beta   90.00
_cell.angle_gamma   90.00
#
_symmetry.space_group_name_H-M   'P 1'
#
loop_
_entity.id
_entity.type
_entity.pdbx_description
1 polymer ?
#
loop_
_entity_poly.entity_id
_entity_poly.type
_entity_poly.pdbx_seq_one_letter_code
_entity_poly.pdbx_strand_id
1 'polypeptide(L)'
;MSVFTIFFCGTGSTKYDTLNNNYWNGELIATLASNMNNREFADWVVIDGPGSGNLQADELFTEPKGYGWTGTAFGKGWYENVQHAINLIKGKADWKRTKLTEAEYKRLKAAGLPIQDVQEPSSWLWRHYDYGDRKVTPQDLQEKIIKIFRKGGLIPTQVNLVGWSRGGVSCHMLANAMAGDPALRHIPVNIFAVDPVPGPLNFQLEKVALGKNVKEYVGFFARDERSKGFSCVIPKTDPATKVSIFPMAGRHATLVGNASLKGSDGPGSLTEAGQLVRHFAEVCLTRWGAPLNKKLGLSPAKVSALHQSIVMHEAAFTAMRKFTYTGLTEQNKDERKVSHGDKGTHFSSLTGKTFTPQPGLAASLVKGNEAYKDIH
;
A
#
# COMPACT_ATOMS: atom_id res chain seq x y z
N MET A 1 -9.44 17.27 15.64
CA MET A 1 -8.41 16.72 14.73
C MET A 1 -9.11 15.82 13.73
N SER A 2 -8.82 15.97 12.44
CA SER A 2 -9.32 15.11 11.36
C SER A 2 -8.16 14.29 10.78
N VAL A 3 -8.39 12.99 10.63
CA VAL A 3 -7.41 12.01 10.16
C VAL A 3 -7.93 11.43 8.85
N PHE A 4 -7.08 11.39 7.82
CA PHE A 4 -7.37 10.71 6.57
C PHE A 4 -6.37 9.57 6.35
N THR A 5 -6.86 8.35 6.17
CA THR A 5 -6.00 7.16 6.02
C THR A 5 -6.03 6.61 4.59
N ILE A 6 -4.87 6.43 3.97
CA ILE A 6 -4.76 5.97 2.59
C ILE A 6 -4.04 4.63 2.56
N PHE A 7 -4.67 3.65 1.94
CA PHE A 7 -4.14 2.30 1.77
C PHE A 7 -3.71 2.10 0.32
N PHE A 8 -2.44 1.73 0.09
CA PHE A 8 -1.91 1.44 -1.23
C PHE A 8 -1.59 -0.05 -1.38
N CYS A 9 -2.37 -0.75 -2.18
CA CYS A 9 -2.15 -2.17 -2.44
C CYS A 9 -0.82 -2.42 -3.17
N GLY A 10 -0.26 -3.62 -2.98
CA GLY A 10 0.94 -4.07 -3.67
C GLY A 10 0.69 -4.34 -5.15
N THR A 11 1.78 -4.58 -5.89
CA THR A 11 1.69 -4.91 -7.33
C THR A 11 0.65 -5.97 -7.62
N GLY A 12 -0.25 -5.71 -8.57
CA GLY A 12 -1.21 -6.71 -9.02
C GLY A 12 -2.34 -6.98 -8.02
N SER A 13 -2.27 -6.38 -6.83
CA SER A 13 -3.31 -6.47 -5.81
C SER A 13 -4.31 -5.33 -5.90
N THR A 14 -5.53 -5.63 -5.47
CA THR A 14 -6.67 -4.71 -5.53
C THR A 14 -7.40 -4.64 -4.20
N LYS A 15 -8.31 -3.68 -4.05
CA LYS A 15 -9.21 -3.60 -2.89
C LYS A 15 -10.06 -4.86 -2.67
N TYR A 16 -10.21 -5.71 -3.69
CA TYR A 16 -11.00 -6.94 -3.65
C TYR A 16 -10.24 -8.16 -3.14
N ASP A 17 -8.95 -8.05 -2.85
CA ASP A 17 -8.12 -9.17 -2.37
C ASP A 17 -8.39 -9.58 -0.90
N THR A 18 -9.44 -9.05 -0.28
CA THR A 18 -9.91 -9.47 1.05
C THR A 18 -10.33 -10.94 1.11
N LEU A 19 -10.70 -11.53 -0.04
CA LEU A 19 -11.13 -12.93 -0.18
C LEU A 19 -10.16 -13.75 -1.05
N ASN A 20 -8.96 -13.25 -1.32
CA ASN A 20 -8.03 -13.92 -2.19
C ASN A 20 -7.40 -15.13 -1.47
N ASN A 21 -7.62 -16.33 -2.04
CA ASN A 21 -7.21 -17.62 -1.47
C ASN A 21 -5.70 -17.78 -1.28
N ASN A 22 -4.88 -16.94 -1.90
CA ASN A 22 -3.43 -16.94 -1.68
C ASN A 22 -3.03 -16.40 -0.31
N TYR A 23 -3.94 -15.73 0.41
CA TYR A 23 -3.68 -15.13 1.71
C TYR A 23 -4.60 -15.74 2.78
N TRP A 24 -4.03 -16.10 3.94
CA TRP A 24 -4.77 -16.81 4.99
C TRP A 24 -5.97 -16.02 5.56
N ASN A 25 -5.94 -14.69 5.43
CA ASN A 25 -7.00 -13.78 5.89
C ASN A 25 -7.19 -12.59 4.94
N GLY A 26 -7.12 -12.85 3.63
CA GLY A 26 -7.05 -11.80 2.62
C GLY A 26 -5.70 -11.07 2.61
N GLU A 27 -5.45 -10.32 1.53
CA GLU A 27 -4.24 -9.48 1.44
C GLU A 27 -4.31 -8.39 2.51
N LEU A 28 -3.19 -8.15 3.20
CA LEU A 28 -3.14 -7.29 4.37
C LEU A 28 -3.71 -5.88 4.13
N ILE A 29 -3.26 -5.20 3.08
CA ILE A 29 -3.64 -3.79 2.84
C ILE A 29 -5.13 -3.68 2.53
N ALA A 30 -5.64 -4.53 1.63
CA ALA A 30 -7.07 -4.63 1.33
C ALA A 30 -7.90 -4.98 2.57
N THR A 31 -7.39 -5.86 3.42
CA THR A 31 -8.05 -6.29 4.66
C THR A 31 -8.09 -5.17 5.69
N LEU A 32 -7.00 -4.41 5.88
CA LEU A 32 -6.99 -3.27 6.78
C LEU A 32 -7.99 -2.19 6.33
N ALA A 33 -8.03 -1.90 5.02
CA ALA A 33 -8.97 -0.94 4.46
C ALA A 33 -10.43 -1.36 4.68
N SER A 34 -10.77 -2.62 4.40
CA SER A 34 -12.14 -3.14 4.60
C SER A 34 -12.58 -3.22 6.07
N ASN A 35 -11.62 -3.14 7.01
CA ASN A 35 -11.87 -3.11 8.44
C ASN A 35 -11.98 -1.68 9.01
N MET A 36 -11.89 -0.63 8.19
CA MET A 36 -12.14 0.74 8.63
C MET A 36 -13.61 0.92 9.03
N ASN A 37 -13.84 1.55 10.18
CA ASN A 37 -15.18 1.72 10.79
C ASN A 37 -15.83 3.09 10.51
N ASN A 38 -15.35 3.77 9.48
CA ASN A 38 -15.79 5.11 9.11
C ASN A 38 -15.88 5.22 7.59
N ARG A 39 -16.07 6.43 7.07
CA ARG A 39 -16.59 6.59 5.71
C ARG A 39 -15.47 6.67 4.69
N GLU A 40 -15.51 5.79 3.69
CA GLU A 40 -14.64 5.88 2.52
C GLU A 40 -14.76 7.26 1.85
N PHE A 41 -13.67 7.74 1.25
CA PHE A 41 -13.44 9.07 0.70
C PHE A 41 -13.37 10.20 1.73
N ALA A 42 -14.21 10.18 2.78
CA ALA A 42 -14.18 11.20 3.82
C ALA A 42 -13.03 10.99 4.82
N ASP A 43 -12.88 9.76 5.31
CA ASP A 43 -11.94 9.41 6.39
C ASP A 43 -10.85 8.42 5.95
N TRP A 44 -11.10 7.64 4.90
CA TRP A 44 -10.10 6.73 4.35
C TRP A 44 -10.33 6.42 2.86
N VAL A 45 -9.34 5.85 2.19
CA VAL A 45 -9.47 5.29 0.84
C VAL A 45 -8.48 4.15 0.64
N VAL A 46 -8.84 3.19 -0.21
CA VAL A 46 -7.92 2.17 -0.73
C VAL A 46 -7.68 2.40 -2.21
N ILE A 47 -6.42 2.30 -2.62
CA ILE A 47 -5.95 2.52 -3.98
C ILE A 47 -5.27 1.24 -4.46
N ASP A 48 -5.80 0.69 -5.55
CA ASP A 48 -5.27 -0.48 -6.23
C ASP A 48 -3.79 -0.32 -6.59
N GLY A 49 -3.07 -1.42 -6.52
CA GLY A 49 -1.63 -1.41 -6.74
C GLY A 49 -1.27 -1.25 -8.21
N PRO A 50 -0.08 -0.70 -8.52
CA PRO A 50 0.39 -0.59 -9.88
C PRO A 50 0.37 -1.95 -10.60
N GLY A 51 -0.18 -1.97 -11.81
CA GLY A 51 -0.22 -3.17 -12.64
C GLY A 51 -1.36 -4.15 -12.36
N SER A 52 -2.30 -3.83 -11.48
CA SER A 52 -3.50 -4.64 -11.23
C SER A 52 -4.56 -4.58 -12.34
N GLY A 53 -4.32 -3.78 -13.38
CA GLY A 53 -5.35 -3.37 -14.34
C GLY A 53 -6.20 -2.19 -13.84
N ASN A 54 -5.96 -1.72 -12.61
CA ASN A 54 -6.64 -0.60 -11.95
C ASN A 54 -8.17 -0.68 -12.09
N LEU A 55 -8.78 -1.62 -11.38
CA LEU A 55 -10.24 -1.81 -11.39
C LEU A 55 -10.98 -0.60 -10.80
N GLN A 56 -10.24 0.34 -10.21
CA GLN A 56 -10.71 1.63 -9.74
C GLN A 56 -10.48 2.79 -10.73
N ALA A 57 -10.12 2.53 -11.98
CA ALA A 57 -9.90 3.59 -12.98
C ALA A 57 -11.09 4.57 -13.10
N ASP A 58 -12.31 4.06 -12.88
CA ASP A 58 -13.55 4.84 -12.92
C ASP A 58 -13.77 5.74 -11.68
N GLU A 59 -13.09 5.42 -10.58
CA GLU A 59 -13.17 6.12 -9.29
C GLU A 59 -12.05 7.18 -9.12
N LEU A 60 -11.07 7.25 -10.03
CA LEU A 60 -9.94 8.16 -9.91
C LEU A 60 -10.36 9.62 -10.03
N PHE A 61 -9.72 10.48 -9.22
CA PHE A 61 -9.84 11.95 -9.29
C PHE A 61 -8.92 12.57 -10.33
N THR A 62 -8.20 11.73 -11.08
CA THR A 62 -7.21 12.07 -12.11
C THR A 62 -7.42 11.16 -13.29
N GLU A 63 -7.14 11.68 -14.49
CA GLU A 63 -7.31 10.95 -15.73
C GLU A 63 -6.49 9.65 -15.71
N PRO A 64 -7.14 8.47 -15.84
CA PRO A 64 -6.43 7.22 -15.95
C PRO A 64 -5.69 7.19 -17.29
N LYS A 65 -4.40 6.89 -17.27
CA LYS A 65 -3.65 6.59 -18.49
C LYS A 65 -3.76 5.11 -18.81
N GLY A 66 -4.08 4.79 -20.07
CA GLY A 66 -4.14 3.42 -20.56
C GLY A 66 -2.74 2.80 -20.57
N TYR A 67 -2.52 1.81 -19.71
CA TYR A 67 -1.26 1.08 -19.64
C TYR A 67 -1.52 -0.37 -20.05
N GLY A 68 -1.23 -0.70 -21.32
CA GLY A 68 -1.25 -2.09 -21.78
C GLY A 68 -0.28 -2.99 -20.99
N TRP A 69 -0.24 -4.29 -21.29
CA TRP A 69 0.51 -5.30 -20.52
C TRP A 69 2.01 -5.02 -20.34
N THR A 70 2.65 -4.24 -21.21
CA THR A 70 4.08 -3.89 -21.12
C THR A 70 4.40 -2.77 -20.12
N GLY A 71 3.39 -2.05 -19.60
CA GLY A 71 3.57 -0.89 -18.73
C GLY A 71 3.86 -1.19 -17.25
N THR A 72 3.45 -2.36 -16.77
CA THR A 72 3.44 -2.74 -15.34
C THR A 72 4.83 -2.85 -14.72
N ALA A 73 5.85 -3.25 -15.47
CA ALA A 73 7.20 -3.46 -14.93
C ALA A 73 7.96 -2.15 -14.62
N PHE A 74 7.58 -1.03 -15.24
CA PHE A 74 8.32 0.25 -15.20
C PHE A 74 7.65 1.35 -14.35
N GLY A 75 6.75 1.00 -13.43
CA GLY A 75 6.18 1.98 -12.49
C GLY A 75 5.10 2.90 -13.06
N LYS A 76 4.51 2.58 -14.21
CA LYS A 76 3.36 3.30 -14.77
C LYS A 76 2.12 3.07 -13.88
N GLY A 77 1.36 4.13 -13.59
CA GLY A 77 0.24 4.13 -12.64
C GLY A 77 0.56 4.75 -11.27
N TRP A 78 1.84 4.86 -10.89
CA TRP A 78 2.20 5.47 -9.60
C TRP A 78 1.84 6.95 -9.52
N TYR A 79 2.18 7.71 -10.55
CA TYR A 79 1.91 9.15 -10.56
C TYR A 79 0.42 9.42 -10.56
N GLU A 80 -0.38 8.63 -11.28
CA GLU A 80 -1.84 8.71 -11.25
C GLU A 80 -2.40 8.37 -9.87
N ASN A 81 -1.91 7.31 -9.23
CA ASN A 81 -2.32 6.93 -7.87
C ASN A 81 -1.96 8.01 -6.84
N VAL A 82 -0.77 8.60 -6.94
CA VAL A 82 -0.31 9.68 -6.06
C VAL A 82 -1.13 10.94 -6.29
N GLN A 83 -1.37 11.32 -7.55
CA GLN A 83 -2.17 12.50 -7.87
C GLN A 83 -3.63 12.33 -7.45
N HIS A 84 -4.21 11.14 -7.67
CA HIS A 84 -5.53 10.78 -7.16
C HIS A 84 -5.61 10.97 -5.65
N ALA A 85 -4.62 10.47 -4.90
CA ALA A 85 -4.56 10.64 -3.45
C ALA A 85 -4.42 12.11 -3.03
N ILE A 86 -3.59 12.91 -3.72
CA ILE A 86 -3.49 14.37 -3.47
C ILE A 86 -4.85 15.05 -3.65
N ASN A 87 -5.56 14.73 -4.73
CA ASN A 87 -6.87 15.29 -5.04
C ASN A 87 -7.93 14.88 -4.01
N LEU A 88 -7.88 13.64 -3.51
CA LEU A 88 -8.74 13.16 -2.42
C LEU A 88 -8.45 13.88 -1.09
N ILE A 89 -7.18 14.09 -0.75
CA ILE A 89 -6.78 14.85 0.46
C ILE A 89 -7.32 16.29 0.36
N LYS A 90 -7.22 16.91 -0.82
CA LYS A 90 -7.77 18.25 -1.08
C LYS A 90 -9.29 18.28 -1.23
N GLY A 91 -9.93 17.13 -1.42
CA GLY A 91 -11.38 17.02 -1.63
C GLY A 91 -11.87 17.65 -2.94
N LYS A 92 -11.02 17.65 -3.98
CA LYS A 92 -11.32 18.26 -5.29
C LYS A 92 -10.67 17.45 -6.40
N ALA A 93 -11.46 16.98 -7.36
CA ALA A 93 -10.95 16.27 -8.53
C ALA A 93 -10.39 17.24 -9.58
N ASP A 94 -9.32 16.85 -10.28
CA ASP A 94 -8.80 17.57 -11.46
C ASP A 94 -9.34 17.00 -12.78
N TRP A 95 -9.88 15.78 -12.72
CA TRP A 95 -10.52 15.11 -13.83
C TRP A 95 -11.82 14.43 -13.38
N LYS A 96 -12.79 14.33 -14.29
CA LYS A 96 -14.06 13.64 -14.05
C LYS A 96 -14.40 12.78 -15.25
N ARG A 97 -14.90 11.57 -15.00
CA ARG A 97 -15.37 10.70 -16.08
C ARG A 97 -16.75 11.15 -16.52
N THR A 98 -16.81 11.98 -17.56
CA THR A 98 -18.09 12.50 -18.06
C THR A 98 -18.82 11.50 -18.93
N LYS A 99 -18.17 10.54 -19.57
CA LYS A 99 -18.84 9.58 -20.48
C LYS A 99 -19.49 8.40 -19.76
N LEU A 100 -20.63 7.95 -20.29
CA LEU A 100 -21.32 6.73 -19.87
C LEU A 100 -20.62 5.49 -20.46
N THR A 101 -20.63 4.39 -19.69
CA THR A 101 -20.34 3.05 -20.22
C THR A 101 -21.58 2.46 -20.87
N GLU A 102 -21.39 1.46 -21.74
CA GLU A 102 -22.51 0.70 -22.33
C GLU A 102 -23.43 0.11 -21.25
N ALA A 103 -22.86 -0.46 -20.19
CA ALA A 103 -23.61 -1.09 -19.10
C ALA A 103 -24.46 -0.07 -18.33
N GLU A 104 -23.91 1.12 -18.06
CA GLU A 104 -24.65 2.21 -17.41
C GLU A 104 -25.75 2.75 -18.32
N TYR A 105 -25.45 2.96 -19.60
CA TYR A 105 -26.43 3.40 -20.60
C TYR A 105 -27.62 2.43 -20.67
N LYS A 106 -27.35 1.13 -20.80
CA LYS A 106 -28.40 0.09 -20.80
C LYS A 106 -29.23 0.11 -19.52
N ARG A 107 -28.59 0.28 -18.36
CA ARG A 107 -29.28 0.35 -17.06
C ARG A 107 -30.17 1.60 -16.96
N LEU A 108 -29.68 2.76 -17.37
CA LEU A 108 -30.42 4.02 -17.34
C LEU A 108 -31.60 4.00 -18.31
N LYS A 109 -31.40 3.44 -19.52
CA LYS A 109 -32.47 3.25 -20.52
C LYS A 109 -33.55 2.29 -20.01
N ALA A 110 -33.16 1.17 -19.39
CA ALA A 110 -34.08 0.23 -18.75
C ALA A 110 -34.87 0.85 -17.57
N ALA A 111 -34.28 1.83 -16.87
CA ALA A 111 -34.94 2.58 -15.81
C ALA A 111 -35.86 3.72 -16.31
N GLY A 112 -36.01 3.90 -17.62
CA GLY A 112 -36.89 4.92 -18.21
C GLY A 112 -36.37 6.36 -18.10
N LEU A 113 -35.06 6.55 -17.87
CA LEU A 113 -34.47 7.89 -17.75
C LEU A 113 -34.23 8.51 -19.14
N PRO A 114 -34.50 9.82 -19.32
CA PRO A 114 -34.27 10.52 -20.57
C PRO A 114 -32.76 10.74 -20.77
N ILE A 115 -32.13 9.87 -21.57
CA ILE A 115 -30.73 9.93 -21.99
C ILE A 115 -30.65 9.98 -23.53
N GLN A 116 -29.60 10.61 -24.08
CA GLN A 116 -29.40 10.68 -25.53
C GLN A 116 -29.18 9.27 -26.11
N ASP A 117 -29.75 8.99 -27.27
CA ASP A 117 -29.50 7.74 -27.98
C ASP A 117 -28.04 7.67 -28.48
N VAL A 118 -27.50 6.45 -28.51
CA VAL A 118 -26.12 6.17 -28.91
C VAL A 118 -25.89 6.68 -30.33
N GLN A 119 -24.86 7.50 -30.51
CA GLN A 119 -24.40 7.86 -31.85
C GLN A 119 -23.52 6.74 -32.39
N GLU A 120 -23.97 6.08 -33.46
CA GLU A 120 -23.18 5.08 -34.16
C GLU A 120 -22.30 5.76 -35.22
N PRO A 121 -20.95 5.66 -35.13
CA PRO A 121 -20.11 6.14 -36.21
C PRO A 121 -20.29 5.27 -37.45
N SER A 122 -20.29 5.90 -38.63
CA SER A 122 -20.57 5.29 -39.95
C SER A 122 -19.50 4.31 -40.47
N SER A 123 -18.51 3.92 -39.65
CA SER A 123 -17.43 3.02 -40.04
C SER A 123 -17.42 1.74 -39.20
N TRP A 124 -17.54 0.60 -39.88
CA TRP A 124 -17.56 -0.74 -39.29
C TRP A 124 -16.22 -1.14 -38.62
N LEU A 125 -15.09 -0.57 -39.06
CA LEU A 125 -13.75 -0.88 -38.56
C LEU A 125 -13.37 -0.14 -37.27
N TRP A 126 -14.10 0.93 -36.91
CA TRP A 126 -13.74 1.85 -35.81
C TRP A 126 -14.95 2.26 -34.98
N ARG A 127 -15.79 1.30 -34.60
CA ARG A 127 -16.96 1.59 -33.75
C ARG A 127 -16.54 1.94 -32.33
N HIS A 128 -16.28 3.22 -32.08
CA HIS A 128 -16.37 3.80 -30.75
C HIS A 128 -17.79 4.31 -30.56
N TYR A 129 -18.56 3.63 -29.72
CA TYR A 129 -19.91 4.05 -29.36
C TYR A 129 -19.84 5.16 -28.31
N ASP A 130 -20.40 6.33 -28.61
CA ASP A 130 -20.63 7.38 -27.61
C ASP A 130 -22.00 7.15 -26.97
N TYR A 131 -21.98 6.72 -25.71
CA TYR A 131 -23.19 6.46 -24.92
C TYR A 131 -23.73 7.71 -24.22
N GLY A 132 -23.20 8.89 -24.54
CA GLY A 132 -23.59 10.18 -23.97
C GLY A 132 -22.88 10.50 -22.65
N ASP A 133 -23.22 11.67 -22.11
CA ASP A 133 -22.60 12.22 -20.90
C ASP A 133 -23.40 11.91 -19.63
N ARG A 134 -22.68 11.73 -18.52
CA ARG A 134 -23.19 11.59 -17.16
C ARG A 134 -23.68 12.93 -16.66
N LYS A 135 -24.86 12.94 -16.04
CA LYS A 135 -25.35 14.11 -15.26
C LYS A 135 -24.61 14.28 -13.94
N VAL A 136 -24.22 13.17 -13.31
CA VAL A 136 -23.45 13.13 -12.05
C VAL A 136 -22.35 12.10 -12.22
N THR A 137 -21.11 12.52 -12.01
CA THR A 137 -19.95 11.63 -12.11
C THR A 137 -19.66 10.94 -10.77
N PRO A 138 -18.96 9.79 -10.76
CA PRO A 138 -18.48 9.19 -9.51
C PRO A 138 -17.67 10.19 -8.68
N GLN A 139 -16.87 11.03 -9.36
CA GLN A 139 -16.07 12.08 -8.72
C GLN A 139 -16.93 13.14 -8.04
N ASP A 140 -18.06 13.53 -8.63
CA ASP A 140 -19.00 14.46 -7.99
C ASP A 140 -19.58 13.87 -6.69
N LEU A 141 -19.94 12.58 -6.70
CA LEU A 141 -20.45 11.90 -5.51
C LEU A 141 -19.38 11.83 -4.42
N GLN A 142 -18.16 11.46 -4.77
CA GLN A 142 -17.03 11.39 -3.83
C GLN A 142 -16.68 12.78 -3.26
N GLU A 143 -16.65 13.84 -4.08
CA GLU A 143 -16.46 15.21 -3.59
C GLU A 143 -17.57 15.63 -2.62
N LYS A 144 -18.82 15.25 -2.87
CA LYS A 144 -19.94 15.54 -1.97
C LYS A 144 -19.82 14.76 -0.67
N ILE A 145 -19.43 13.49 -0.71
CA ILE A 145 -19.13 12.69 0.48
C ILE A 145 -18.07 13.39 1.33
N ILE A 146 -16.98 13.83 0.70
CA ILE A 146 -15.89 14.56 1.38
C ILE A 146 -16.42 15.84 2.03
N LYS A 147 -17.14 16.68 1.27
CA LYS A 147 -17.67 17.96 1.75
C LYS A 147 -18.65 17.82 2.92
N ILE A 148 -19.46 16.77 2.93
CA ILE A 148 -20.50 16.55 3.96
C ILE A 148 -19.89 15.90 5.21
N PHE A 149 -19.05 14.89 5.04
CA PHE A 149 -18.68 13.98 6.14
C PHE A 149 -17.28 14.22 6.71
N ARG A 150 -16.37 14.89 5.99
CA ARG A 150 -15.03 15.13 6.51
C ARG A 150 -15.07 16.15 7.63
N LYS A 151 -14.74 15.69 8.84
CA LYS A 151 -14.74 16.52 10.05
C LYS A 151 -13.60 17.54 10.00
N GLY A 152 -13.79 18.70 10.62
CA GLY A 152 -12.71 19.66 10.85
C GLY A 152 -12.19 20.40 9.62
N GLY A 153 -12.89 20.30 8.48
CA GLY A 153 -12.56 21.02 7.25
C GLY A 153 -12.27 20.08 6.07
N LEU A 154 -12.11 20.68 4.89
CA LEU A 154 -11.90 19.95 3.65
C LEU A 154 -10.56 19.22 3.61
N ILE A 155 -9.51 19.85 4.14
CA ILE A 155 -8.16 19.26 4.23
C ILE A 155 -8.01 18.62 5.63
N PRO A 156 -7.60 17.35 5.71
CA PRO A 156 -7.40 16.68 6.99
C PRO A 156 -6.21 17.27 7.75
N THR A 157 -6.26 17.27 9.08
CA THR A 157 -5.14 17.75 9.92
C THR A 157 -4.01 16.74 10.09
N GLN A 158 -4.20 15.49 9.66
CA GLN A 158 -3.18 14.42 9.65
C GLN A 158 -3.50 13.42 8.55
N VAL A 159 -2.46 12.86 7.93
CA VAL A 159 -2.58 11.77 6.95
C VAL A 159 -1.82 10.54 7.43
N ASN A 160 -2.46 9.37 7.39
CA ASN A 160 -1.83 8.09 7.64
C ASN A 160 -1.72 7.31 6.33
N LEU A 161 -0.56 6.74 6.04
CA LEU A 161 -0.30 5.99 4.81
C LEU A 161 0.06 4.55 5.17
N VAL A 162 -0.57 3.60 4.51
CA VAL A 162 -0.27 2.17 4.67
C VAL A 162 -0.06 1.57 3.30
N GLY A 163 1.03 0.83 3.10
CA GLY A 163 1.25 0.22 1.79
C GLY A 163 2.25 -0.92 1.78
N TRP A 164 2.05 -1.83 0.84
CA TRP A 164 2.92 -2.99 0.62
C TRP A 164 3.61 -2.91 -0.74
N SER A 165 4.85 -3.39 -0.87
CA SER A 165 5.53 -3.49 -2.17
C SER A 165 5.64 -2.12 -2.87
N ARG A 166 5.24 -2.04 -4.14
CA ARG A 166 5.10 -0.77 -4.87
C ARG A 166 4.09 0.19 -4.24
N GLY A 167 3.09 -0.29 -3.50
CA GLY A 167 2.19 0.56 -2.71
C GLY A 167 2.88 1.20 -1.50
N GLY A 168 3.83 0.50 -0.87
CA GLY A 168 4.71 1.08 0.14
C GLY A 168 5.57 2.22 -0.44
N VAL A 169 6.05 2.06 -1.67
CA VAL A 169 6.73 3.15 -2.40
C VAL A 169 5.79 4.29 -2.75
N SER A 170 4.53 4.01 -3.10
CA SER A 170 3.50 5.06 -3.28
C SER A 170 3.29 5.89 -2.02
N CYS A 171 3.41 5.29 -0.82
CA CYS A 171 3.39 6.05 0.42
C CYS A 171 4.53 7.07 0.47
N HIS A 172 5.75 6.68 0.07
CA HIS A 172 6.89 7.60 0.02
C HIS A 172 6.65 8.75 -0.97
N MET A 173 6.19 8.40 -2.18
CA MET A 173 5.91 9.37 -3.23
C MET A 173 4.83 10.37 -2.81
N LEU A 174 3.74 9.90 -2.18
CA LEU A 174 2.68 10.76 -1.70
C LEU A 174 3.14 11.68 -0.57
N ALA A 175 3.90 11.17 0.40
CA ALA A 175 4.44 12.00 1.48
C ALA A 175 5.31 13.14 0.94
N ASN A 176 6.14 12.87 -0.07
CA ASN A 176 6.97 13.88 -0.73
C ASN A 176 6.15 14.84 -1.60
N ALA A 177 5.13 14.34 -2.32
CA ALA A 177 4.20 15.20 -3.06
C ALA A 177 3.46 16.17 -2.13
N MET A 178 3.00 15.69 -0.96
CA MET A 178 2.41 16.54 0.07
C MET A 178 3.39 17.59 0.58
N ALA A 179 4.66 17.23 0.79
CA ALA A 179 5.70 18.15 1.23
C ALA A 179 5.99 19.27 0.20
N GLY A 180 5.86 18.95 -1.09
CA GLY A 180 6.00 19.91 -2.20
C GLY A 180 4.75 20.77 -2.44
N ASP A 181 3.59 20.37 -1.92
CA ASP A 181 2.33 21.06 -2.14
C ASP A 181 2.10 22.20 -1.13
N PRO A 182 1.89 23.46 -1.56
CA PRO A 182 1.71 24.59 -0.65
C PRO A 182 0.57 24.42 0.36
N ALA A 183 -0.50 23.72 -0.03
CA ALA A 183 -1.67 23.50 0.80
C ALA A 183 -1.50 22.31 1.75
N LEU A 184 -0.58 21.38 1.47
CA LEU A 184 -0.44 20.12 2.24
C LEU A 184 0.88 20.00 3.01
N ARG A 185 1.90 20.81 2.70
CA ARG A 185 3.26 20.70 3.28
C ARG A 185 3.35 20.81 4.80
N HIS A 186 2.31 21.32 5.45
CA HIS A 186 2.23 21.47 6.90
C HIS A 186 1.49 20.30 7.57
N ILE A 187 0.85 19.42 6.79
CA ILE A 187 0.10 18.28 7.31
C ILE A 187 1.08 17.17 7.71
N PRO A 188 1.07 16.71 8.97
CA PRO A 188 1.89 15.60 9.43
C PRO A 188 1.46 14.29 8.78
N VAL A 189 2.44 13.46 8.45
CA VAL A 189 2.25 12.16 7.81
C VAL A 189 2.83 11.04 8.69
N ASN A 190 2.07 9.97 8.88
CA ASN A 190 2.56 8.71 9.45
C ASN A 190 2.55 7.61 8.38
N ILE A 191 3.56 6.75 8.34
CA ILE A 191 3.68 5.69 7.33
C ILE A 191 3.86 4.34 8.00
N PHE A 192 3.02 3.37 7.62
CA PHE A 192 3.24 1.95 7.87
C PHE A 192 3.53 1.25 6.54
N ALA A 193 4.78 0.86 6.31
CA ALA A 193 5.23 0.25 5.07
C ALA A 193 5.55 -1.24 5.28
N VAL A 194 5.07 -2.08 4.38
CA VAL A 194 5.42 -3.49 4.32
C VAL A 194 6.26 -3.73 3.09
N ASP A 195 7.54 -4.00 3.31
CA ASP A 195 8.52 -4.36 2.30
C ASP A 195 8.45 -3.50 1.01
N PRO A 196 8.65 -2.17 1.11
CA PRO A 196 8.50 -1.26 -0.03
C PRO A 196 9.54 -1.55 -1.12
N VAL A 197 9.09 -1.96 -2.30
CA VAL A 197 9.95 -2.36 -3.43
C VAL A 197 9.63 -1.48 -4.65
N PRO A 198 10.57 -0.64 -5.11
CA PRO A 198 10.36 0.20 -6.29
C PRO A 198 10.55 -0.58 -7.61
N GLY A 199 11.23 -1.72 -7.56
CA GLY A 199 11.66 -2.44 -8.75
C GLY A 199 12.92 -1.84 -9.38
N PRO A 200 13.47 -2.51 -10.42
CA PRO A 200 14.71 -2.09 -11.06
C PRO A 200 14.64 -0.65 -11.57
N LEU A 201 15.73 0.11 -11.38
CA LEU A 201 15.92 1.48 -11.90
C LEU A 201 14.96 2.56 -11.34
N ASN A 202 14.18 2.27 -10.31
CA ASN A 202 13.20 3.19 -9.72
C ASN A 202 13.63 3.78 -8.37
N PHE A 203 14.91 4.14 -8.22
CA PHE A 203 15.47 4.70 -6.97
C PHE A 203 15.58 6.23 -6.98
N GLN A 204 14.65 6.90 -7.67
CA GLN A 204 14.58 8.36 -7.68
C GLN A 204 14.24 8.91 -6.28
N LEU A 205 14.64 10.16 -6.02
CA LEU A 205 14.62 10.76 -4.68
C LEU A 205 13.24 10.66 -4.00
N GLU A 206 12.16 10.89 -4.74
CA GLU A 206 10.78 10.85 -4.24
C GLU A 206 10.31 9.47 -3.77
N LYS A 207 11.03 8.41 -4.14
CA LYS A 207 10.75 7.01 -3.77
C LYS A 207 11.63 6.52 -2.62
N VAL A 208 12.74 7.20 -2.35
CA VAL A 208 13.81 6.70 -1.47
C VAL A 208 14.23 7.66 -0.36
N ALA A 209 13.66 8.87 -0.33
CA ALA A 209 13.82 9.80 0.77
C ALA A 209 12.44 10.25 1.28
N LEU A 210 12.38 10.74 2.51
CA LEU A 210 11.18 11.29 3.14
C LEU A 210 11.52 12.63 3.80
N GLY A 211 10.67 13.63 3.54
CA GLY A 211 10.80 14.96 4.13
C GLY A 211 10.30 15.05 5.58
N LYS A 212 10.54 16.22 6.20
CA LYS A 212 10.20 16.55 7.60
C LYS A 212 8.70 16.49 7.97
N ASN A 213 7.82 16.42 6.98
CA ASN A 213 6.38 16.27 7.21
C ASN A 213 6.04 14.86 7.71
N VAL A 214 6.88 13.86 7.41
CA VAL A 214 6.75 12.51 7.99
C VAL A 214 7.18 12.56 9.46
N LYS A 215 6.29 12.13 10.36
CA LYS A 215 6.51 12.14 11.81
C LYS A 215 6.89 10.77 12.35
N GLU A 216 6.25 9.73 11.83
CA GLU A 216 6.58 8.35 12.17
C GLU A 216 6.60 7.47 10.92
N TYR A 217 7.64 6.64 10.83
CA TYR A 217 7.80 5.60 9.82
C TYR A 217 7.96 4.25 10.51
N VAL A 218 7.04 3.33 10.28
CA VAL A 218 7.10 1.96 10.77
C VAL A 218 7.20 1.03 9.57
N GLY A 219 8.27 0.24 9.49
CA GLY A 219 8.56 -0.63 8.35
C GLY A 219 8.78 -2.08 8.76
N PHE A 220 8.12 -3.02 8.09
CA PHE A 220 8.41 -4.45 8.22
C PHE A 220 9.03 -4.99 6.92
N PHE A 221 10.15 -5.69 7.02
CA PHE A 221 10.96 -6.08 5.86
C PHE A 221 11.21 -7.60 5.83
N ALA A 222 11.01 -8.20 4.65
CA ALA A 222 11.10 -9.65 4.49
C ALA A 222 12.57 -10.12 4.47
N ARG A 223 13.00 -10.89 5.46
CA ARG A 223 14.41 -11.32 5.58
C ARG A 223 14.81 -12.35 4.51
N ASP A 224 13.87 -13.20 4.09
CA ASP A 224 14.15 -14.39 3.30
C ASP A 224 13.84 -14.22 1.80
N GLU A 225 13.48 -13.02 1.36
CA GLU A 225 13.34 -12.68 -0.06
C GLU A 225 14.70 -12.61 -0.78
N ARG A 226 14.76 -13.16 -2.00
CA ARG A 226 15.98 -13.21 -2.84
C ARG A 226 15.73 -12.91 -4.31
N SER A 227 14.50 -12.62 -4.74
CA SER A 227 14.21 -12.37 -6.15
C SER A 227 14.95 -11.15 -6.68
N LYS A 228 15.59 -11.29 -7.84
CA LYS A 228 16.26 -10.16 -8.51
C LYS A 228 15.25 -9.06 -8.83
N GLY A 229 15.55 -7.82 -8.44
CA GLY A 229 14.67 -6.67 -8.61
C GLY A 229 13.72 -6.43 -7.43
N PHE A 230 13.82 -7.22 -6.35
CA PHE A 230 13.03 -7.08 -5.12
C PHE A 230 13.82 -6.47 -3.96
N SER A 231 14.91 -5.77 -4.26
CA SER A 231 15.60 -4.92 -3.28
C SER A 231 14.64 -3.87 -2.73
N CYS A 232 14.22 -4.03 -1.46
CA CYS A 232 13.37 -3.08 -0.78
C CYS A 232 14.14 -1.82 -0.36
N VAL A 233 13.40 -0.75 -0.08
CA VAL A 233 13.92 0.57 0.26
C VAL A 233 13.65 0.91 1.71
N ILE A 234 14.72 1.14 2.47
CA ILE A 234 14.67 1.84 3.74
C ILE A 234 14.94 3.31 3.40
N PRO A 235 13.97 4.23 3.53
CA PRO A 235 14.15 5.59 3.05
C PRO A 235 15.12 6.37 3.94
N LYS A 236 15.85 7.31 3.34
CA LYS A 236 16.53 8.38 4.10
C LYS A 236 15.47 9.33 4.65
N THR A 237 15.54 9.66 5.93
CA THR A 237 14.52 10.46 6.62
C THR A 237 15.12 11.72 7.21
N ASP A 238 14.26 12.72 7.44
CA ASP A 238 14.61 13.86 8.28
C ASP A 238 14.93 13.39 9.71
N PRO A 239 15.96 13.93 10.40
CA PRO A 239 16.34 13.50 11.74
C PRO A 239 15.23 13.58 12.80
N ALA A 240 14.21 14.41 12.59
CA ALA A 240 13.06 14.50 13.49
C ALA A 240 12.03 13.37 13.29
N THR A 241 12.19 12.53 12.26
CA THR A 241 11.29 11.41 11.98
C THR A 241 11.59 10.27 12.94
N LYS A 242 10.57 9.77 13.65
CA LYS A 242 10.70 8.51 14.40
C LYS A 242 10.68 7.35 13.41
N VAL A 243 11.79 6.61 13.30
CA VAL A 243 11.90 5.49 12.35
C VAL A 243 12.03 4.17 13.10
N SER A 244 11.08 3.27 12.87
CA SER A 244 11.06 1.92 13.45
C SER A 244 11.04 0.89 12.34
N ILE A 245 12.11 0.11 12.20
CA ILE A 245 12.23 -0.92 11.16
C ILE A 245 12.45 -2.29 11.78
N PHE A 246 11.72 -3.28 11.28
CA PHE A 246 11.69 -4.61 11.85
C PHE A 246 11.94 -5.67 10.78
N PRO A 247 12.85 -6.62 11.02
CA PRO A 247 12.97 -7.79 10.18
C PRO A 247 11.79 -8.73 10.46
N MET A 248 11.37 -9.47 9.44
CA MET A 248 10.38 -10.53 9.58
C MET A 248 10.77 -11.72 8.72
N ALA A 249 10.57 -12.93 9.25
CA ALA A 249 10.85 -14.16 8.51
C ALA A 249 9.90 -14.31 7.31
N GLY A 250 10.40 -14.93 6.24
CA GLY A 250 9.66 -15.18 5.01
C GLY A 250 9.98 -14.23 3.87
N ARG A 251 9.22 -14.40 2.79
CA ARG A 251 9.37 -13.68 1.52
C ARG A 251 8.41 -12.50 1.41
N HIS A 252 8.50 -11.79 0.29
CA HIS A 252 7.77 -10.56 0.04
C HIS A 252 6.27 -10.62 0.36
N ALA A 253 5.57 -11.67 -0.10
CA ALA A 253 4.13 -11.85 0.13
C ALA A 253 3.80 -12.50 1.48
N THR A 254 4.77 -13.14 2.14
CA THR A 254 4.57 -13.76 3.46
C THR A 254 4.14 -12.73 4.50
N LEU A 255 4.74 -11.54 4.45
CA LEU A 255 4.45 -10.43 5.37
C LEU A 255 3.01 -9.89 5.24
N VAL A 256 2.36 -10.08 4.09
CA VAL A 256 0.96 -9.66 3.86
C VAL A 256 -0.03 -10.81 3.88
N GLY A 257 0.37 -11.96 4.41
CA GLY A 257 -0.53 -13.07 4.70
C GLY A 257 -0.42 -14.28 3.76
N ASN A 258 0.57 -14.33 2.87
CA ASN A 258 0.78 -15.56 2.08
C ASN A 258 1.44 -16.63 2.96
N ALA A 259 0.69 -17.69 3.29
CA ALA A 259 1.12 -18.74 4.21
C ALA A 259 1.87 -19.90 3.54
N SER A 260 2.09 -19.82 2.21
CA SER A 260 2.73 -20.88 1.42
C SER A 260 4.14 -21.17 1.89
N LEU A 261 4.55 -22.44 1.79
CA LEU A 261 5.96 -22.84 1.97
C LEU A 261 6.91 -22.21 0.93
N LYS A 262 6.38 -21.68 -0.18
CA LYS A 262 7.13 -20.91 -1.18
C LYS A 262 7.16 -19.41 -0.88
N GLY A 263 6.27 -18.92 -0.02
CA GLY A 263 6.09 -17.50 0.30
C GLY A 263 5.56 -16.62 -0.85
N SER A 264 4.88 -17.22 -1.84
CA SER A 264 4.31 -16.51 -3.01
C SER A 264 2.94 -17.01 -3.43
N ASP A 265 2.73 -18.32 -3.44
CA ASP A 265 1.54 -19.00 -3.97
C ASP A 265 1.52 -20.46 -3.53
N GLY A 266 0.34 -21.07 -3.52
CA GLY A 266 0.15 -22.48 -3.19
C GLY A 266 -0.10 -22.75 -1.69
N PRO A 267 -0.20 -24.04 -1.31
CA PRO A 267 -0.61 -24.42 0.04
C PRO A 267 0.48 -24.10 1.08
N GLY A 268 0.05 -23.78 2.30
CA GLY A 268 0.94 -23.70 3.45
C GLY A 268 0.23 -23.20 4.70
N SER A 269 0.93 -23.27 5.83
CA SER A 269 0.42 -22.95 7.17
C SER A 269 1.28 -21.92 7.91
N LEU A 270 2.29 -21.34 7.26
CA LEU A 270 3.22 -20.37 7.85
C LEU A 270 2.59 -18.97 7.92
N THR A 271 1.62 -18.81 8.82
CA THR A 271 0.79 -17.61 8.95
C THR A 271 1.37 -16.57 9.91
N GLU A 272 2.42 -16.90 10.65
CA GLU A 272 2.88 -16.15 11.82
C GLU A 272 3.37 -14.76 11.47
N ALA A 273 4.21 -14.66 10.42
CA ALA A 273 4.72 -13.37 9.94
C ALA A 273 3.57 -12.43 9.53
N GLY A 274 2.60 -12.92 8.75
CA GLY A 274 1.44 -12.13 8.35
C GLY A 274 0.54 -11.72 9.52
N GLN A 275 0.35 -12.59 10.52
CA GLN A 275 -0.37 -12.26 11.75
C GLN A 275 0.31 -11.16 12.56
N LEU A 276 1.64 -11.24 12.72
CA LEU A 276 2.43 -10.25 13.44
C LEU A 276 2.40 -8.89 12.75
N VAL A 277 2.66 -8.85 11.44
CA VAL A 277 2.64 -7.60 10.66
C VAL A 277 1.24 -6.97 10.70
N ARG A 278 0.18 -7.78 10.56
CA ARG A 278 -1.20 -7.29 10.68
C ARG A 278 -1.46 -6.70 12.06
N HIS A 279 -1.11 -7.41 13.12
CA HIS A 279 -1.32 -6.92 14.48
C HIS A 279 -0.67 -5.55 14.71
N PHE A 280 0.59 -5.39 14.31
CA PHE A 280 1.29 -4.11 14.50
C PHE A 280 0.79 -3.01 13.55
N ALA A 281 0.31 -3.34 12.36
CA ALA A 281 -0.39 -2.37 11.51
C ALA A 281 -1.65 -1.82 12.21
N GLU A 282 -2.44 -2.71 12.82
CA GLU A 282 -3.66 -2.34 13.57
C GLU A 282 -3.34 -1.51 14.83
N VAL A 283 -2.24 -1.84 15.54
CA VAL A 283 -1.75 -1.05 16.69
C VAL A 283 -1.37 0.36 16.24
N CYS A 284 -0.54 0.49 15.21
CA CYS A 284 -0.14 1.79 14.65
C CYS A 284 -1.34 2.61 14.20
N LEU A 285 -2.24 2.01 13.40
CA LEU A 285 -3.44 2.67 12.90
C LEU A 285 -4.35 3.15 14.04
N THR A 286 -4.59 2.31 15.05
CA THR A 286 -5.38 2.70 16.23
C THR A 286 -4.74 3.91 16.93
N ARG A 287 -3.42 3.86 17.18
CA ARG A 287 -2.67 4.95 17.83
C ARG A 287 -2.68 6.24 17.00
N TRP A 288 -2.65 6.13 15.68
CA TRP A 288 -2.73 7.26 14.76
C TRP A 288 -4.16 7.76 14.51
N GLY A 289 -5.15 7.26 15.24
CA GLY A 289 -6.54 7.74 15.19
C GLY A 289 -7.39 7.16 14.06
N ALA A 290 -6.96 6.07 13.41
CA ALA A 290 -7.77 5.34 12.43
C ALA A 290 -8.67 4.31 13.15
N PRO A 291 -10.01 4.43 13.08
CA PRO A 291 -10.91 3.51 13.76
C PRO A 291 -11.09 2.22 12.96
N LEU A 292 -10.72 1.09 13.55
CA LEU A 292 -10.86 -0.25 12.96
C LEU A 292 -11.93 -1.07 13.71
N ASN A 293 -12.80 -1.78 12.99
CA ASN A 293 -13.88 -2.62 13.57
C ASN A 293 -13.46 -4.08 13.81
N LYS A 294 -12.52 -4.62 13.04
CA LYS A 294 -12.09 -6.03 13.09
C LYS A 294 -10.57 -6.12 13.21
N LYS A 295 -10.09 -6.13 14.46
CA LYS A 295 -8.66 -6.28 14.80
C LYS A 295 -8.35 -7.70 15.25
N LEU A 296 -7.12 -8.16 15.01
CA LEU A 296 -6.61 -9.40 15.61
C LEU A 296 -6.48 -9.27 17.13
N GLY A 297 -6.04 -8.09 17.61
CA GLY A 297 -5.94 -7.82 19.05
C GLY A 297 -5.08 -8.81 19.82
N LEU A 298 -3.95 -9.25 19.24
CA LEU A 298 -3.06 -10.23 19.86
C LEU A 298 -2.55 -9.74 21.22
N SER A 299 -2.54 -10.62 22.21
CA SER A 299 -1.91 -10.36 23.50
C SER A 299 -0.38 -10.47 23.40
N PRO A 300 0.40 -9.86 24.33
CA PRO A 300 1.86 -10.02 24.36
C PRO A 300 2.31 -11.48 24.38
N ALA A 301 1.58 -12.35 25.10
CA ALA A 301 1.86 -13.78 25.13
C ALA A 301 1.65 -14.45 23.76
N LYS A 302 0.61 -14.05 23.02
CA LYS A 302 0.35 -14.57 21.67
C LYS A 302 1.38 -14.07 20.66
N VAL A 303 1.81 -12.81 20.75
CA VAL A 303 2.92 -12.26 19.96
C VAL A 303 4.19 -13.09 20.19
N SER A 304 4.57 -13.32 21.45
CA SER A 304 5.74 -14.15 21.78
C SER A 304 5.61 -15.59 21.28
N ALA A 305 4.42 -16.20 21.36
CA ALA A 305 4.18 -17.54 20.83
C ALA A 305 4.33 -17.62 19.30
N LEU A 306 3.88 -16.60 18.55
CA LEU A 306 4.09 -16.53 17.09
C LEU A 306 5.59 -16.40 16.75
N HIS A 307 6.34 -15.62 17.51
CA HIS A 307 7.80 -15.53 17.36
C HIS A 307 8.50 -16.86 17.66
N GLN A 308 8.11 -17.56 18.72
CA GLN A 308 8.62 -18.89 19.02
C GLN A 308 8.33 -19.86 17.87
N SER A 309 7.13 -19.81 17.29
CA SER A 309 6.80 -20.61 16.11
C SER A 309 7.69 -20.27 14.91
N ILE A 310 7.98 -18.99 14.67
CA ILE A 310 8.93 -18.58 13.62
C ILE A 310 10.32 -19.20 13.85
N VAL A 311 10.82 -19.16 15.09
CA VAL A 311 12.12 -19.74 15.45
C VAL A 311 12.11 -21.27 15.27
N MET A 312 11.04 -21.95 15.66
CA MET A 312 10.90 -23.40 15.46
C MET A 312 10.85 -23.78 13.97
N HIS A 313 10.23 -22.94 13.14
CA HIS A 313 10.10 -23.14 11.70
C HIS A 313 11.17 -22.41 10.86
N GLU A 314 12.29 -21.99 11.47
CA GLU A 314 13.34 -21.20 10.81
C GLU A 314 13.89 -21.88 9.54
N ALA A 315 14.00 -23.20 9.54
CA ALA A 315 14.43 -23.98 8.38
C ALA A 315 13.45 -23.84 7.19
N ALA A 316 12.14 -23.78 7.45
CA ALA A 316 11.12 -23.60 6.43
C ALA A 316 11.17 -22.20 5.83
N PHE A 317 11.32 -21.16 6.66
CA PHE A 317 11.50 -19.78 6.19
C PHE A 317 12.80 -19.60 5.41
N THR A 318 13.91 -20.18 5.88
CA THR A 318 15.20 -20.16 5.18
C THR A 318 15.11 -20.88 3.83
N ALA A 319 14.40 -22.01 3.77
CA ALA A 319 14.16 -22.73 2.52
C ALA A 319 13.40 -21.90 1.48
N MET A 320 12.69 -20.83 1.87
CA MET A 320 12.04 -19.95 0.92
C MET A 320 13.04 -19.20 0.01
N ARG A 321 14.29 -19.00 0.45
CA ARG A 321 15.33 -18.25 -0.28
C ARG A 321 15.67 -18.83 -1.66
N LYS A 322 15.32 -20.09 -1.92
CA LYS A 322 15.51 -20.76 -3.22
C LYS A 322 14.43 -20.43 -4.26
N PHE A 323 13.29 -19.89 -3.82
CA PHE A 323 12.19 -19.52 -4.71
C PHE A 323 12.31 -18.06 -5.13
N THR A 324 11.91 -17.74 -6.36
CA THR A 324 12.02 -16.38 -6.91
C THR A 324 10.78 -16.02 -7.74
N TYR A 325 10.45 -14.73 -7.80
CA TYR A 325 9.42 -14.21 -8.69
C TYR A 325 9.93 -13.98 -10.12
N THR A 326 11.24 -13.83 -10.31
CA THR A 326 11.86 -13.41 -11.57
C THR A 326 12.69 -14.49 -12.24
N GLY A 327 12.76 -15.69 -11.66
CA GLY A 327 13.65 -16.77 -12.09
C GLY A 327 15.13 -16.56 -11.71
N LEU A 328 15.48 -15.40 -11.14
CA LEU A 328 16.85 -15.04 -10.78
C LEU A 328 16.92 -14.59 -9.31
N THR A 329 18.02 -14.92 -8.64
CA THR A 329 18.30 -14.46 -7.28
C THR A 329 19.22 -13.24 -7.26
N GLU A 330 19.12 -12.43 -6.20
CA GLU A 330 20.10 -11.40 -5.83
C GLU A 330 20.35 -11.44 -4.32
N GLN A 331 21.60 -11.25 -3.93
CA GLN A 331 22.04 -11.22 -2.54
C GLN A 331 23.27 -10.33 -2.37
N ASN A 332 23.56 -9.93 -1.14
CA ASN A 332 24.75 -9.18 -0.76
C ASN A 332 25.28 -9.77 0.55
N LYS A 333 26.49 -10.33 0.55
CA LYS A 333 27.07 -11.08 1.69
C LYS A 333 26.14 -12.20 2.22
N ASP A 334 25.57 -12.99 1.31
CA ASP A 334 24.59 -14.06 1.60
C ASP A 334 23.26 -13.62 2.23
N GLU A 335 23.09 -12.32 2.41
CA GLU A 335 21.87 -11.69 2.89
C GLU A 335 21.03 -11.14 1.75
N ARG A 336 19.77 -10.80 2.06
CA ARG A 336 18.92 -10.05 1.15
C ARG A 336 19.60 -8.72 0.80
N LYS A 337 19.65 -8.41 -0.49
CA LYS A 337 20.04 -7.09 -0.95
C LYS A 337 18.91 -6.09 -0.68
N VAL A 338 19.25 -4.96 -0.08
CA VAL A 338 18.31 -3.86 0.21
C VAL A 338 18.95 -2.53 -0.17
N SER A 339 18.18 -1.43 -0.09
CA SER A 339 18.69 -0.08 -0.29
C SER A 339 18.45 0.80 0.92
N HIS A 340 19.45 1.60 1.31
CA HIS A 340 19.28 2.74 2.20
C HIS A 340 19.26 4.01 1.37
N GLY A 341 18.08 4.57 1.17
CA GLY A 341 17.87 5.57 0.13
C GLY A 341 18.14 4.97 -1.25
N ASP A 342 19.05 5.59 -1.98
CA ASP A 342 19.52 5.23 -3.32
C ASP A 342 20.73 4.27 -3.32
N LYS A 343 21.29 3.95 -2.14
CA LYS A 343 22.50 3.13 -2.01
C LYS A 343 22.18 1.69 -1.62
N GLY A 344 22.55 0.75 -2.47
CA GLY A 344 22.45 -0.68 -2.18
C GLY A 344 23.35 -1.12 -1.01
N THR A 345 22.84 -2.00 -0.15
CA THR A 345 23.56 -2.60 0.98
C THR A 345 23.01 -4.00 1.31
N HIS A 346 23.52 -4.63 2.36
CA HIS A 346 23.04 -5.92 2.90
C HIS A 346 22.05 -5.69 4.05
N PHE A 347 21.09 -6.59 4.19
CA PHE A 347 19.92 -6.46 5.06
C PHE A 347 20.28 -6.08 6.51
N SER A 348 21.19 -6.81 7.15
CA SER A 348 21.54 -6.62 8.57
C SER A 348 22.38 -5.37 8.84
N SER A 349 22.85 -4.65 7.80
CA SER A 349 23.61 -3.41 7.99
C SER A 349 22.77 -2.22 8.45
N LEU A 350 21.44 -2.31 8.29
CA LEU A 350 20.50 -1.23 8.64
C LEU A 350 20.25 -1.24 10.15
N THR A 351 21.20 -0.65 10.89
CA THR A 351 21.21 -0.53 12.35
C THR A 351 21.65 0.86 12.78
N GLY A 352 21.55 1.16 14.08
CA GLY A 352 22.12 2.36 14.69
C GLY A 352 21.08 3.29 15.29
N LYS A 353 21.54 4.43 15.81
CA LYS A 353 20.75 5.38 16.61
C LYS A 353 19.62 6.05 15.84
N THR A 354 19.68 6.05 14.50
CA THR A 354 18.61 6.58 13.63
C THR A 354 17.35 5.69 13.68
N PHE A 355 17.48 4.43 14.09
CA PHE A 355 16.36 3.49 14.18
C PHE A 355 16.00 3.21 15.64
N THR A 356 14.71 3.04 15.87
CA THR A 356 14.15 2.62 17.16
C THR A 356 13.30 1.38 16.91
N PRO A 357 13.76 0.17 17.28
CA PRO A 357 14.93 -0.11 18.10
C PRO A 357 16.25 -0.07 17.30
N GLN A 358 17.37 0.24 17.99
CA GLN A 358 18.69 0.39 17.37
C GLN A 358 19.20 -0.82 16.55
N PRO A 359 18.88 -2.09 16.93
CA PRO A 359 19.27 -3.22 16.09
C PRO A 359 18.65 -3.21 14.69
N GLY A 360 17.58 -2.42 14.44
CA GLY A 360 16.95 -2.31 13.13
C GLY A 360 16.71 -3.67 12.47
N LEU A 361 17.19 -3.84 11.25
CA LEU A 361 17.03 -5.09 10.49
C LEU A 361 17.94 -6.25 10.94
N ALA A 362 18.90 -5.99 11.83
CA ALA A 362 19.69 -7.04 12.50
C ALA A 362 19.00 -7.57 13.76
N ALA A 363 17.80 -7.10 14.12
CA ALA A 363 17.10 -7.55 15.30
C ALA A 363 16.80 -9.07 15.26
N SER A 364 17.04 -9.74 16.40
CA SER A 364 16.71 -11.16 16.55
C SER A 364 15.22 -11.38 16.74
N LEU A 365 14.64 -12.29 15.96
CA LEU A 365 13.24 -12.70 16.08
C LEU A 365 12.97 -13.50 17.36
N VAL A 366 14.00 -13.97 18.06
CA VAL A 366 13.88 -14.69 19.35
C VAL A 366 13.34 -13.78 20.46
N LYS A 367 13.51 -12.45 20.34
CA LYS A 367 13.09 -11.49 21.38
C LYS A 367 11.57 -11.43 21.58
N GLY A 368 10.76 -11.97 20.67
CA GLY A 368 9.30 -11.99 20.82
C GLY A 368 8.72 -10.58 20.95
N ASN A 369 7.75 -10.43 21.86
CA ASN A 369 7.08 -9.15 22.10
C ASN A 369 8.02 -7.99 22.47
N GLU A 370 9.14 -8.27 23.14
CA GLU A 370 10.12 -7.26 23.55
C GLU A 370 10.76 -6.53 22.37
N ALA A 371 10.72 -7.12 21.17
CA ALA A 371 11.19 -6.46 19.96
C ALA A 371 10.36 -5.22 19.58
N TYR A 372 9.12 -5.09 20.07
CA TYR A 372 8.14 -4.11 19.61
C TYR A 372 7.68 -3.10 20.67
N LYS A 373 8.38 -3.04 21.80
CA LYS A 373 8.07 -2.12 22.91
C LYS A 373 7.91 -0.64 22.46
N ASP A 374 8.60 -0.25 21.39
CA ASP A 374 8.61 1.11 20.86
C ASP A 374 7.42 1.40 19.89
N ILE A 375 6.63 0.37 19.54
CA ILE A 375 5.40 0.47 18.74
C ILE A 375 4.15 0.70 19.61
N HIS A 376 4.22 0.44 20.92
CA HIS A 376 3.07 0.64 21.81
C HIS A 376 2.78 2.11 22.12
#